data_AF-A0A358HV73-F1
#
_entry.id   AF-A0A358HV73-F1
#
_cell.length_a   1.000
_cell.length_b   1.000
_cell.length_c   1.000
_cell.angle_alpha   90.00
_cell.angle_beta   90.00
_cell.angle_gamma   90.00
#
_symmetry.space_group_name_H-M   'P 1'
#
loop_
_entity.id
_entity.type
_entity.pdbx_description
1 polymer ?
#
loop_
_entity_poly.entity_id
_entity_poly.type
_entity_poly.pdbx_seq_one_letter_code
_entity_poly.pdbx_strand_id
1 'polypeptide(L)'
;MSDPEKTDPVATLRDELLRDLPGDIKRVRNAYRRAAQQAALLRDAKDFTAHQTACKAGLGHLEILIKLLRWASDGDNGGDNRTANAKAQAGEDVDVEKLIKEARAALGST
;
A
#
# COMPACT_ATOMS: atom_id res chain seq x y z
N MET A 1 -7.21 47.37 7.17
CA MET A 1 -6.18 46.92 6.20
C MET A 1 -5.78 45.53 6.69
N SER A 2 -6.43 44.50 6.17
CA SER A 2 -6.22 43.12 6.61
C SER A 2 -4.98 42.59 5.91
N ASP A 3 -4.05 42.03 6.69
CA ASP A 3 -2.84 41.41 6.18
C ASP A 3 -3.15 40.36 5.10
N PRO A 4 -2.33 40.25 4.05
CA PRO A 4 -2.51 39.23 3.02
C PRO A 4 -2.44 37.86 3.70
N GLU A 5 -3.60 37.20 3.72
CA GLU A 5 -3.83 35.76 3.84
C GLU A 5 -2.53 34.95 3.91
N LYS A 6 -2.12 34.61 5.14
CA LYS A 6 -1.03 33.67 5.38
C LYS A 6 -1.59 32.28 5.05
N THR A 7 -1.60 31.92 3.77
CA THR A 7 -2.04 30.59 3.30
C THR A 7 -1.26 29.52 4.05
N ASP A 8 -1.98 28.59 4.67
CA ASP A 8 -1.37 27.44 5.34
C ASP A 8 -0.58 26.62 4.31
N PRO A 9 0.75 26.49 4.47
CA PRO A 9 1.57 25.74 3.52
C PRO A 9 1.18 24.25 3.46
N VAL A 10 0.62 23.69 4.53
CA VAL A 10 0.16 22.29 4.55
C VAL A 10 -1.14 22.14 3.77
N ALA A 11 -2.07 23.09 3.89
CA ALA A 11 -3.25 23.15 3.02
C ALA A 11 -2.87 23.29 1.54
N THR A 12 -1.91 24.15 1.23
CA THR A 12 -1.42 24.34 -0.15
C THR A 12 -0.83 23.05 -0.72
N LEU A 13 0.05 22.38 0.05
CA LEU A 13 0.65 21.11 -0.35
C LEU A 13 -0.42 20.01 -0.54
N ARG A 14 -1.44 19.97 0.31
CA ARG A 14 -2.54 19.01 0.20
C ARG A 14 -3.33 19.19 -1.10
N ASP A 15 -3.61 20.42 -1.50
CA ASP A 15 -4.29 20.72 -2.77
C ASP A 15 -3.44 20.30 -3.97
N GLU A 16 -2.12 20.54 -3.93
CA GLU A 16 -1.19 20.08 -4.97
C GLU A 16 -1.16 18.54 -5.07
N LEU A 17 -1.11 17.85 -3.92
CA LEU A 17 -1.10 16.39 -3.88
C LEU A 17 -2.42 15.79 -4.40
N LEU A 18 -3.57 16.38 -4.06
CA LEU A 18 -4.87 15.95 -4.60
C LEU A 18 -4.94 16.09 -6.12
N ARG A 19 -4.33 17.14 -6.67
CA ARG A 19 -4.28 17.39 -8.11
C ARG A 19 -3.35 16.40 -8.83
N ASP A 20 -2.14 16.18 -8.29
CA ASP A 20 -1.06 15.55 -9.04
C ASP A 20 -0.90 14.04 -8.77
N LEU A 21 -1.08 13.59 -7.52
CA LEU A 21 -0.88 12.19 -7.12
C LEU A 21 -1.71 11.18 -7.91
N PRO A 22 -3.00 11.41 -8.27
CA PRO A 22 -3.75 10.45 -9.07
C PRO A 22 -3.08 10.16 -10.42
N GLY A 23 -2.41 11.15 -11.02
CA GLY A 23 -1.61 10.99 -12.23
C GLY A 23 -0.34 10.17 -11.98
N ASP A 24 0.38 10.47 -10.90
CA ASP A 24 1.61 9.77 -10.52
C ASP A 24 1.38 8.29 -10.19
N ILE A 25 0.32 7.99 -9.44
CA ILE A 25 -0.09 6.61 -9.12
C ILE A 25 -0.35 5.83 -10.42
N LYS A 26 -1.04 6.43 -11.40
CA LYS A 26 -1.26 5.80 -12.72
C LYS A 26 0.07 5.55 -13.45
N ARG A 27 1.00 6.52 -13.42
CA ARG A 27 2.32 6.39 -14.05
C ARG A 27 3.15 5.27 -13.43
N VAL A 28 3.28 5.24 -12.10
CA VAL A 28 4.04 4.21 -11.36
C VAL A 28 3.43 2.83 -11.57
N ARG A 29 2.10 2.69 -11.47
CA ARG A 29 1.40 1.42 -11.75
C ARG A 29 1.70 0.89 -13.16
N ASN A 30 1.70 1.76 -14.17
CA ASN A 30 2.00 1.37 -15.54
C ASN A 30 3.47 0.96 -15.71
N ALA A 31 4.40 1.66 -15.05
CA ALA A 31 5.81 1.30 -15.03
C ALA A 31 6.04 -0.07 -14.37
N TYR A 32 5.40 -0.32 -13.22
CA TYR A 32 5.43 -1.62 -12.55
C TYR A 32 4.89 -2.73 -13.46
N ARG A 33 3.73 -2.55 -14.10
CA ARG A 33 3.18 -3.57 -15.02
C ARG A 33 4.15 -3.92 -16.14
N ARG A 34 4.79 -2.92 -16.76
CA ARG A 34 5.80 -3.15 -17.80
C ARG A 34 7.02 -3.89 -17.27
N ALA A 35 7.52 -3.49 -16.10
CA ALA A 35 8.63 -4.18 -15.46
C ALA A 35 8.25 -5.63 -15.18
N ALA A 36 7.15 -5.89 -14.48
CA ALA A 36 6.72 -7.24 -14.10
C ALA A 36 6.55 -8.18 -15.31
N GLN A 37 6.13 -7.66 -16.46
CA GLN A 37 6.04 -8.44 -17.71
C GLN A 37 7.41 -8.86 -18.27
N GLN A 38 8.48 -8.11 -17.98
CA GLN A 38 9.84 -8.43 -18.43
C GLN A 38 10.45 -9.63 -17.69
N ALA A 39 9.88 -10.05 -16.56
CA ALA A 39 10.36 -11.21 -15.80
C ALA A 39 10.43 -12.50 -16.64
N ALA A 40 9.54 -12.65 -17.63
CA ALA A 40 9.50 -13.80 -18.53
C ALA A 40 10.72 -13.91 -19.46
N LEU A 41 11.54 -12.86 -19.58
CA LEU A 41 12.70 -12.80 -20.47
C LEU A 41 14.03 -13.02 -19.73
N LEU A 42 14.01 -13.11 -18.40
CA LEU A 42 15.21 -13.21 -17.57
C LEU A 42 15.69 -14.66 -17.51
N ARG A 43 16.98 -14.86 -17.81
CA ARG A 43 17.59 -16.20 -17.89
C ARG A 43 18.51 -16.51 -16.72
N ASP A 44 19.05 -15.46 -16.08
CA ASP A 44 20.05 -15.59 -15.03
C ASP A 44 19.54 -15.10 -13.68
N ALA A 45 19.96 -15.78 -12.60
CA ALA A 45 19.51 -15.51 -11.23
C ALA A 45 19.83 -14.07 -10.75
N LYS A 46 20.96 -13.51 -11.21
CA LYS A 46 21.36 -12.13 -10.89
C LYS A 46 20.35 -11.13 -11.44
N ASP A 47 19.98 -11.28 -12.71
CA ASP A 47 19.05 -10.37 -13.39
C ASP A 47 17.63 -10.52 -12.84
N PHE A 48 17.22 -11.75 -12.51
CA PHE A 48 15.97 -12.00 -11.80
C PHE A 48 15.91 -11.33 -10.43
N THR A 49 17.00 -11.38 -9.66
CA THR A 49 17.09 -10.73 -8.34
C THR A 49 17.04 -9.21 -8.46
N ALA A 50 17.77 -8.64 -9.41
CA ALA A 50 17.72 -7.20 -9.68
C ALA A 50 16.31 -6.76 -10.10
N HIS A 51 15.66 -7.55 -10.96
CA HIS A 51 14.29 -7.33 -11.38
C HIS A 51 13.28 -7.37 -10.22
N GLN A 52 13.38 -8.39 -9.35
CA GLN A 52 12.58 -8.50 -8.13
C GLN A 52 12.74 -7.28 -7.21
N THR A 53 13.98 -6.81 -6.99
CA THR A 53 14.25 -5.63 -6.18
C THR A 53 13.62 -4.37 -6.78
N ALA A 54 13.73 -4.18 -8.10
CA ALA A 54 13.07 -3.07 -8.80
C ALA A 54 11.54 -3.12 -8.66
N CYS A 55 10.94 -4.30 -8.81
CA CYS A 55 9.51 -4.51 -8.62
C CYS A 55 9.06 -4.21 -7.19
N LYS A 56 9.80 -4.66 -6.18
CA LYS A 56 9.52 -4.34 -4.77
C LYS A 56 9.59 -2.84 -4.50
N ALA A 57 10.61 -2.16 -5.00
CA ALA A 57 10.73 -0.71 -4.87
C ALA A 57 9.55 0.03 -5.54
N GLY A 58 9.15 -0.39 -6.75
CA GLY A 58 8.00 0.18 -7.45
C GLY A 58 6.68 0.02 -6.69
N LEU A 59 6.46 -1.13 -6.06
CA LEU A 59 5.29 -1.36 -5.20
C LEU A 59 5.35 -0.51 -3.93
N GLY A 60 6.53 -0.39 -3.30
CA GLY A 60 6.72 0.48 -2.14
C GLY A 60 6.43 1.95 -2.45
N HIS A 61 6.88 2.45 -3.60
CA HIS A 61 6.55 3.80 -4.05
C HIS A 61 5.04 3.97 -4.26
N LEU A 62 4.38 3.00 -4.88
CA LEU A 62 2.93 3.03 -5.08
C LEU A 62 2.17 3.11 -3.76
N GLU A 63 2.59 2.32 -2.76
CA GLU A 63 2.00 2.33 -1.42
C GLU A 63 2.14 3.71 -0.75
N ILE A 64 3.32 4.33 -0.82
CA ILE A 64 3.57 5.66 -0.26
C ILE A 64 2.68 6.71 -0.92
N LEU A 65 2.57 6.70 -2.25
CA LEU A 65 1.71 7.65 -2.97
C LEU A 65 0.23 7.49 -2.60
N ILE A 66 -0.24 6.25 -2.41
CA ILE A 66 -1.62 5.98 -1.95
C ILE A 66 -1.83 6.51 -0.53
N LYS A 67 -0.86 6.31 0.38
CA LYS A 67 -0.93 6.85 1.74
C LYS A 67 -0.98 8.38 1.75
N LEU A 68 -0.15 9.03 0.92
CA LEU A 68 -0.17 10.48 0.77
C LEU A 68 -1.49 10.99 0.19
N LEU A 69 -2.04 10.31 -0.81
CA LEU A 69 -3.33 10.70 -1.40
C LEU A 69 -4.46 10.57 -0.38
N ARG A 70 -4.46 9.50 0.43
CA ARG A 70 -5.45 9.32 1.51
C ARG A 70 -5.32 10.43 2.55
N TRP A 71 -4.11 10.71 3.02
CA TRP A 71 -3.85 11.82 3.93
C TRP A 71 -4.35 13.16 3.37
N ALA A 72 -4.09 13.43 2.09
CA ALA A 72 -4.53 14.65 1.44
C ALA A 72 -6.06 14.71 1.29
N SER A 73 -6.72 13.56 1.09
CA SER A 73 -8.18 13.45 0.92
C SER A 73 -8.96 13.56 2.23
N ASP A 74 -8.39 13.09 3.34
CA ASP A 74 -9.06 13.07 4.65
C ASP A 74 -9.22 14.47 5.27
N GLY A 75 -8.52 15.49 4.74
CA GLY A 75 -8.62 16.87 5.20
C GLY A 75 -8.23 17.05 6.69
N ASP A 76 -8.56 18.21 7.28
CA ASP A 76 -8.25 18.57 8.68
C ASP A 76 -8.99 17.70 9.73
N ASN A 77 -9.46 16.51 9.35
CA ASN A 77 -9.94 15.50 10.26
C ASN A 77 -8.75 14.77 10.89
N GLY A 78 -7.91 15.56 11.59
CA GLY A 78 -6.83 15.12 12.46
C GLY A 78 -7.38 14.30 13.62
N GLY A 79 -7.84 13.09 13.32
CA GLY A 79 -8.39 12.15 14.26
C GLY A 79 -7.88 10.78 13.93
N ASP A 80 -6.59 10.56 14.23
CA ASP A 80 -5.95 9.27 14.49
C ASP A 80 -6.66 8.04 13.88
N ASN A 81 -6.74 8.00 12.54
CA ASN A 81 -7.26 6.82 11.83
C ASN A 81 -6.20 5.71 11.73
N ARG A 82 -5.28 5.64 12.70
CA ARG A 82 -4.50 4.43 12.97
C ARG A 82 -5.37 3.35 13.62
N THR A 83 -6.53 3.71 14.16
CA THR A 83 -7.42 2.76 14.87
C THR A 83 -8.45 2.07 13.99
N ALA A 84 -8.88 2.63 12.83
CA ALA A 84 -9.85 1.92 11.98
C ALA A 84 -9.20 0.91 11.01
N ASN A 85 -7.93 1.10 10.63
CA ASN A 85 -7.24 0.14 9.76
C ASN A 85 -6.66 -1.06 10.52
N ALA A 86 -6.57 -0.99 11.86
CA ALA A 86 -6.24 -2.17 12.68
C ALA A 86 -7.39 -3.19 12.74
N LYS A 87 -8.62 -2.80 12.42
CA LYS A 87 -9.79 -3.71 12.46
C LYS A 87 -10.05 -4.45 11.15
N ALA A 88 -9.42 -4.04 10.04
CA ALA A 88 -9.55 -4.70 8.74
C ALA A 88 -8.42 -5.71 8.44
N GLN A 89 -7.44 -5.82 9.33
CA GLN A 89 -6.35 -6.82 9.29
C GLN A 89 -6.20 -7.59 10.61
N ALA A 90 -7.28 -7.69 11.40
CA ALA A 90 -7.47 -8.91 12.19
C ALA A 90 -7.81 -10.01 11.18
N GLY A 91 -6.79 -10.51 10.49
CA GLY A 91 -6.83 -11.87 9.99
C GLY A 91 -7.38 -12.70 11.13
N GLU A 92 -8.46 -13.41 10.83
CA GLU A 92 -9.02 -14.45 11.68
C GLU A 92 -7.84 -15.11 12.38
N ASP A 93 -7.74 -14.95 13.71
CA ASP A 93 -6.72 -15.64 14.50
C ASP A 93 -7.13 -17.10 14.43
N VAL A 94 -6.72 -17.74 13.33
CA VAL A 94 -7.03 -19.11 13.03
C VAL A 94 -6.30 -19.88 14.11
N ASP A 95 -7.04 -20.28 15.13
CA ASP A 95 -6.55 -21.10 16.22
C ASP A 95 -6.07 -22.43 15.62
N VAL A 96 -4.79 -22.45 15.27
CA VAL A 96 -4.12 -23.58 14.62
C VAL A 96 -4.22 -24.81 15.52
N GLU A 97 -4.24 -24.64 16.85
CA GLU A 97 -4.40 -25.74 17.79
C GLU A 97 -5.80 -26.34 17.72
N LYS A 98 -6.85 -25.51 17.59
CA LYS A 98 -8.22 -25.99 17.34
C LYS A 98 -8.31 -26.78 16.03
N LEU A 99 -7.75 -26.26 14.93
CA LEU A 99 -7.78 -26.95 13.63
C LEU A 99 -7.01 -28.28 13.65
N ILE A 100 -5.85 -28.33 14.31
CA ILE A 100 -5.07 -29.57 14.47
C ILE A 100 -5.87 -30.61 15.28
N LYS A 101 -6.58 -30.17 16.33
CA LYS A 101 -7.41 -31.06 17.15
C LYS A 101 -8.58 -31.62 16.36
N GLU A 102 -9.27 -30.79 15.58
CA GLU A 102 -10.37 -31.23 14.71
C GLU A 102 -9.90 -32.21 13.62
N ALA A 103 -8.77 -31.92 12.96
CA ALA A 103 -8.19 -32.82 11.97
C ALA A 103 -7.80 -34.18 12.57
N ARG A 104 -7.22 -34.20 13.78
CA ARG A 104 -6.89 -35.44 14.48
C ARG A 104 -8.12 -36.24 14.88
N ALA A 105 -9.19 -35.57 15.32
CA ALA A 105 -10.44 -36.23 15.67
C ALA A 105 -11.10 -36.87 14.43
N ALA A 106 -11.08 -36.18 13.28
CA ALA A 106 -11.61 -36.70 12.02
C ALA A 106 -10.83 -37.93 11.51
N LEU A 107 -9.51 -37.97 11.72
CA LEU A 107 -8.66 -39.12 11.35
C LEU A 107 -8.71 -40.28 12.36
N GLY A 108 -9.12 -40.02 13.60
CA GLY A 108 -9.27 -41.04 14.65
C GLY A 108 -10.66 -41.70 14.71
N SER A 109 -11.60 -41.27 13.86
CA SER A 109 -12.97 -41.81 13.77
C SER A 109 -13.14 -42.79 12.60
N THR A 110 -12.12 -43.60 12.32
CA THR A 110 -12.17 -44.76 11.41
C THR A 110 -11.75 -46.02 12.13
#